data_AF-A0A2E9E513-F1
#
_entry.id   AF-A0A2E9E513-F1
#
_cell.length_a   1.000
_cell.length_b   1.000
_cell.length_c   1.000
_cell.angle_alpha   90.00
_cell.angle_beta   90.00
_cell.angle_gamma   90.00
#
_symmetry.space_group_name_H-M   'P 1'
#
loop_
_entity.id
_entity.type
_entity.pdbx_description
1 polymer ?
#
loop_
_entity_poly.entity_id
_entity_poly.type
_entity_poly.pdbx_seq_one_letter_code
_entity_poly.pdbx_strand_id
1 'polypeptide(L)'
;MRNWVKVFFLLLAFSEDLLASPISLDHGKPVSLLTRNFDSDKSVLVMLGELAFKSETLLSPSRSFAIPLSCDSCHPDGGTTQILFVEGLSGKPGTIDITNRALTIYEDGTFNPVNVPSIFGARHTEPYSRAGNFASLREFTRFVIVEEFGGMEPTNLTLDALVAYEESLNFLTNNMIMGNGSLQENASIAAKRGELIFTRPFPGNSELSCATCHDPKRYFIDGKKHDVGTGLALDTPTLRDLSISAPYMHDGRFDTIKEVLNYFNEQYNLRLDNQDL
;
A
#
# COMPACT_ATOMS: atom_id res chain seq x y z
N MET A 1 58.37 9.45 -23.63
CA MET A 1 57.55 8.27 -23.25
C MET A 1 57.13 8.51 -21.79
N ARG A 2 55.85 8.82 -21.54
CA ARG A 2 54.85 7.91 -20.90
C ARG A 2 55.31 7.45 -19.49
N ASN A 3 54.52 7.40 -18.43
CA ASN A 3 53.13 7.72 -18.12
C ASN A 3 52.98 7.35 -16.62
N TRP A 4 52.13 8.07 -15.88
CA TRP A 4 51.29 7.53 -14.80
C TRP A 4 51.95 7.03 -13.51
N VAL A 5 51.93 7.87 -12.46
CA VAL A 5 51.15 7.58 -11.24
C VAL A 5 50.63 8.92 -10.72
N LYS A 6 49.39 9.25 -11.11
CA LYS A 6 48.59 10.35 -10.59
C LYS A 6 47.71 9.78 -9.48
N VAL A 7 47.64 10.52 -8.37
CA VAL A 7 46.40 10.98 -7.73
C VAL A 7 45.37 9.90 -7.38
N PHE A 8 45.22 9.55 -6.10
CA PHE A 8 43.92 9.24 -5.46
C PHE A 8 44.11 9.09 -3.94
N PHE A 9 44.36 10.21 -3.26
CA PHE A 9 44.25 10.32 -1.80
C PHE A 9 43.75 11.74 -1.48
N LEU A 10 42.54 12.05 -1.92
CA LEU A 10 41.80 13.22 -1.47
C LEU A 10 40.30 12.87 -1.56
N LEU A 11 39.58 13.16 -0.48
CA LEU A 11 38.11 13.09 -0.35
C LEU A 11 37.50 11.68 -0.17
N LEU A 12 37.71 11.09 1.00
CA LEU A 12 36.68 10.29 1.67
C LEU A 12 36.26 11.01 2.95
N ALA A 13 35.64 12.17 2.77
CA ALA A 13 34.75 12.77 3.75
C ALA A 13 33.36 12.78 3.10
N PHE A 14 32.79 11.58 2.92
CA PHE A 14 31.36 11.46 2.74
C PHE A 14 30.76 11.59 4.14
N SER A 15 30.12 12.72 4.38
CA SER A 15 29.28 12.96 5.54
C SER A 15 28.24 11.84 5.64
N GLU A 16 28.31 11.04 6.71
CA GLU A 16 27.28 10.05 7.08
C GLU A 16 25.97 10.71 7.58
N ASP A 17 25.82 12.03 7.45
CA ASP A 17 24.72 12.81 8.05
C ASP A 17 23.51 13.06 7.12
N LEU A 18 23.17 12.15 6.20
CA LEU A 18 22.04 12.39 5.27
C LEU A 18 21.10 11.21 4.97
N LEU A 19 21.11 10.14 5.77
CA LEU A 19 20.16 9.03 5.63
C LEU A 19 19.54 8.55 6.95
N ALA A 20 19.26 9.46 7.88
CA ALA A 20 18.27 9.18 8.91
C ALA A 20 16.88 9.34 8.29
N SER A 21 16.30 8.25 7.79
CA SER A 21 14.88 8.21 7.41
C SER A 21 14.06 8.74 8.59
N PRO A 22 13.29 9.84 8.45
CA PRO A 22 12.49 10.39 9.55
C PRO A 22 11.30 9.49 9.91
N ILE A 23 11.07 8.47 9.08
CA ILE A 23 10.20 7.34 9.35
C ILE A 23 11.02 6.39 10.21
N SER A 24 10.64 6.26 11.49
CA SER A 24 11.01 5.06 12.23
C SER A 24 10.37 3.91 11.48
N LEU A 25 11.17 3.23 10.65
CA LEU A 25 10.82 1.93 10.09
C LEU A 25 10.76 0.96 11.28
N ASP A 26 9.68 1.03 12.04
CA ASP A 26 9.21 -0.15 12.73
C ASP A 26 8.85 -1.10 11.60
N HIS A 27 9.68 -2.11 11.34
CA HIS A 27 9.35 -3.21 10.42
C HIS A 27 8.13 -4.02 10.91
N GLY A 28 7.35 -3.47 11.86
CA GLY A 28 6.87 -4.19 13.00
C GLY A 28 8.02 -4.92 13.71
N LYS A 29 7.95 -5.01 15.04
CA LYS A 29 8.08 -6.39 15.55
C LYS A 29 6.89 -7.14 14.96
N PRO A 30 7.02 -8.42 14.53
CA PRO A 30 5.85 -9.20 14.12
C PRO A 30 4.76 -8.95 15.16
N VAL A 31 3.62 -8.41 14.72
CA VAL A 31 2.54 -8.01 15.62
C VAL A 31 1.81 -9.27 16.02
N SER A 32 2.52 -10.17 16.70
CA SER A 32 1.95 -11.32 17.36
C SER A 32 1.20 -10.81 18.57
N LEU A 33 -0.12 -10.67 18.44
CA LEU A 33 -0.97 -10.27 19.56
C LEU A 33 -1.00 -11.36 20.65
N LEU A 34 -0.52 -12.57 20.33
CA LEU A 34 -0.33 -13.69 21.27
C LEU A 34 0.68 -13.42 22.39
N THR A 35 1.46 -12.33 22.33
CA THR A 35 2.45 -11.98 23.38
C THR A 35 1.95 -10.91 24.37
N ARG A 36 0.71 -10.42 24.27
CA ARG A 36 0.16 -9.37 25.15
C ARG A 36 -0.74 -9.95 26.26
N ASN A 37 -0.67 -9.38 27.46
CA ASN A 37 -1.61 -9.68 28.56
C ASN A 37 -3.01 -9.16 28.23
N PHE A 38 -4.03 -9.98 28.50
CA PHE A 38 -5.41 -9.82 28.03
C PHE A 38 -6.23 -8.91 28.95
N ASP A 39 -6.97 -7.96 28.37
CA ASP A 39 -7.81 -7.01 29.12
C ASP A 39 -9.24 -6.86 28.54
N SER A 40 -9.58 -7.54 27.43
CA SER A 40 -10.95 -7.49 26.85
C SER A 40 -11.26 -8.58 25.81
N ASP A 41 -12.55 -8.88 25.61
CA ASP A 41 -13.07 -9.76 24.54
C ASP A 41 -12.60 -9.33 23.14
N LYS A 42 -12.40 -8.02 22.92
CA LYS A 42 -11.90 -7.48 21.66
C LYS A 42 -10.47 -7.97 21.36
N SER A 43 -9.60 -8.07 22.36
CA SER A 43 -8.24 -8.58 22.15
C SER A 43 -8.21 -10.05 21.73
N VAL A 44 -9.15 -10.87 22.23
CA VAL A 44 -9.30 -12.28 21.86
C VAL A 44 -9.73 -12.42 20.41
N LEU A 45 -10.71 -11.61 19.99
CA LEU A 45 -11.23 -11.65 18.62
C LEU A 45 -10.17 -11.24 17.59
N VAL A 46 -9.36 -10.23 17.90
CA VAL A 46 -8.26 -9.77 17.03
C VAL A 46 -7.18 -10.85 16.88
N MET A 47 -6.82 -11.57 17.96
CA MET A 47 -5.87 -12.70 17.87
C MET A 47 -6.40 -13.86 17.04
N LEU A 48 -7.70 -14.19 17.19
CA LEU A 48 -8.33 -15.22 16.37
C LEU A 48 -8.31 -14.81 14.89
N GLY A 49 -8.51 -13.52 14.62
CA GLY A 49 -8.41 -12.93 13.29
C GLY A 49 -7.01 -13.05 12.72
N GLU A 50 -5.98 -12.69 13.48
CA GLU A 50 -4.58 -12.83 13.09
C GLU A 50 -4.25 -14.29 12.73
N LEU A 51 -4.70 -15.25 13.56
CA LEU A 51 -4.51 -16.67 13.29
C LEU A 51 -5.21 -17.10 11.99
N ALA A 52 -6.45 -16.67 11.77
CA ALA A 52 -7.20 -16.97 10.56
C ALA A 52 -6.55 -16.34 9.31
N PHE A 53 -6.04 -15.12 9.44
CA PHE A 53 -5.39 -14.36 8.38
C PHE A 53 -4.08 -15.02 7.92
N LYS A 54 -3.33 -15.59 8.86
CA LYS A 54 -2.09 -16.34 8.60
C LYS A 54 -2.34 -17.79 8.17
N SER A 55 -3.57 -18.28 8.34
CA SER A 55 -3.93 -19.66 8.01
C SER A 55 -4.21 -19.85 6.53
N GLU A 56 -3.69 -20.94 5.99
CA GLU A 56 -3.96 -21.39 4.63
C GLU A 56 -5.35 -21.97 4.42
N THR A 57 -6.05 -22.35 5.49
CA THR A 57 -7.29 -23.14 5.43
C THR A 57 -8.39 -22.45 4.64
N LEU A 58 -8.53 -21.13 4.76
CA LEU A 58 -9.59 -20.37 4.10
C LEU A 58 -9.42 -20.34 2.58
N LEU A 59 -8.18 -20.23 2.11
CA LEU A 59 -7.83 -20.16 0.68
C LEU A 59 -7.37 -21.52 0.12
N SER A 60 -7.45 -22.60 0.91
CA SER A 60 -7.04 -23.92 0.47
C SER A 60 -7.93 -24.56 -0.60
N PRO A 61 -9.27 -24.43 -0.57
CA PRO A 61 -10.14 -25.15 -1.50
C PRO A 61 -10.06 -24.70 -2.97
N SER A 62 -9.55 -23.50 -3.25
CA SER A 62 -9.46 -22.94 -4.60
C SER A 62 -8.24 -23.36 -5.40
N ARG A 63 -7.35 -24.15 -4.80
CA ARG A 63 -6.04 -24.45 -5.36
C ARG A 63 -6.13 -25.50 -6.47
N SER A 64 -6.35 -25.06 -7.71
CA SER A 64 -6.22 -25.90 -8.91
C SER A 64 -4.78 -26.45 -9.09
N PHE A 65 -3.77 -25.79 -8.51
CA PHE A 65 -2.35 -26.12 -8.69
C PHE A 65 -1.51 -26.15 -7.38
N ALA A 66 -2.17 -26.28 -6.21
CA ALA A 66 -1.52 -26.52 -4.91
C ALA A 66 -0.50 -25.45 -4.41
N ILE A 67 -0.63 -24.17 -4.79
CA ILE A 67 0.21 -23.11 -4.20
C ILE A 67 -0.30 -22.77 -2.78
N PRO A 68 0.51 -22.97 -1.73
CA PRO A 68 0.12 -22.63 -0.37
C PRO A 68 0.11 -21.12 -0.14
N LEU A 69 -1.08 -20.55 0.02
CA LEU A 69 -1.30 -19.13 0.30
C LEU A 69 -2.28 -18.92 1.45
N SER A 70 -1.99 -17.90 2.25
CA SER A 70 -2.87 -17.24 3.21
C SER A 70 -2.93 -15.74 2.88
N CYS A 71 -3.77 -14.97 3.58
CA CYS A 71 -3.79 -13.51 3.41
C CYS A 71 -2.41 -12.91 3.70
N ASP A 72 -1.71 -13.45 4.69
CA ASP A 72 -0.36 -13.05 5.11
C ASP A 72 0.73 -13.28 4.05
N SER A 73 0.51 -14.20 3.10
CA SER A 73 1.45 -14.45 2.01
C SER A 73 1.61 -13.23 1.10
N CYS A 74 0.52 -12.47 0.90
CA CYS A 74 0.51 -11.22 0.15
C CYS A 74 0.65 -10.01 1.09
N HIS A 75 -0.04 -10.03 2.21
CA HIS A 75 -0.13 -8.92 3.16
C HIS A 75 0.57 -9.25 4.49
N PRO A 76 1.91 -9.36 4.53
CA PRO A 76 2.63 -9.84 5.71
C PRO A 76 2.39 -8.92 6.91
N ASP A 77 1.86 -9.50 7.99
CA ASP A 77 1.41 -8.79 9.20
C ASP A 77 0.42 -7.64 8.91
N GLY A 78 -0.32 -7.73 7.80
CA GLY A 78 -1.23 -6.70 7.31
C GLY A 78 -0.55 -5.55 6.54
N GLY A 79 0.76 -5.63 6.34
CA GLY A 79 1.50 -4.71 5.50
C GLY A 79 1.38 -5.05 4.02
N THR A 80 2.45 -4.73 3.31
CA THR A 80 2.64 -5.04 1.90
C THR A 80 4.06 -5.58 1.71
N THR A 81 4.33 -6.14 0.54
CA THR A 81 5.58 -6.80 0.21
C THR A 81 6.07 -6.38 -1.16
N GLN A 82 7.35 -6.02 -1.23
CA GLN A 82 8.08 -5.74 -2.47
C GLN A 82 8.77 -6.99 -3.03
N ILE A 83 8.69 -8.12 -2.32
CA ILE A 83 9.44 -9.34 -2.65
C ILE A 83 8.57 -10.50 -3.12
N LEU A 84 7.24 -10.41 -2.97
CA LEU A 84 6.33 -11.45 -3.48
C LEU A 84 6.55 -11.61 -4.98
N PHE A 85 6.88 -12.82 -5.39
CA PHE A 85 7.04 -13.15 -6.80
C PHE A 85 6.67 -14.62 -7.00
N VAL A 86 5.66 -14.86 -7.83
CA VAL A 86 5.23 -16.19 -8.24
C VAL A 86 5.40 -16.28 -9.75
N GLU A 87 6.29 -17.16 -10.20
CA GLU A 87 6.55 -17.34 -11.63
C GLU A 87 5.26 -17.68 -12.38
N GLY A 88 4.97 -16.93 -13.45
CA GLY A 88 3.76 -17.07 -14.25
C GLY A 88 2.54 -16.30 -13.72
N LEU A 89 2.56 -15.80 -12.48
CA LEU A 89 1.50 -14.94 -11.92
C LEU A 89 1.98 -13.52 -11.63
N SER A 90 3.26 -13.32 -11.37
CA SER A 90 3.84 -12.01 -11.08
C SER A 90 4.51 -11.43 -12.33
N GLY A 91 4.22 -10.17 -12.64
CA GLY A 91 4.96 -9.42 -13.67
C GLY A 91 6.33 -8.95 -13.17
N LYS A 92 6.41 -8.64 -11.88
CA LYS A 92 7.64 -8.28 -11.15
C LYS A 92 7.42 -8.47 -9.64
N PRO A 93 8.47 -8.33 -8.81
CA PRO A 93 8.29 -8.42 -7.36
C PRO A 93 7.27 -7.40 -6.82
N GLY A 94 6.41 -7.86 -5.90
CA GLY A 94 5.32 -7.09 -5.31
C GLY A 94 4.05 -7.00 -6.16
N THR A 95 3.99 -7.70 -7.30
CA THR A 95 2.77 -7.83 -8.11
C THR A 95 2.32 -9.28 -8.24
N ILE A 96 1.01 -9.49 -8.42
CA ILE A 96 0.44 -10.82 -8.63
C ILE A 96 -0.88 -10.71 -9.41
N ASP A 97 -1.05 -11.61 -10.37
CA ASP A 97 -2.27 -11.79 -11.16
C ASP A 97 -3.23 -12.69 -10.38
N ILE A 98 -4.21 -12.04 -9.73
CA ILE A 98 -5.25 -12.68 -8.93
C ILE A 98 -6.43 -13.18 -9.75
N THR A 99 -6.49 -12.85 -11.05
CA THR A 99 -7.51 -13.35 -11.98
C THR A 99 -7.03 -14.57 -12.76
N ASN A 100 -5.85 -15.12 -12.45
CA ASN A 100 -5.37 -16.36 -12.99
C ASN A 100 -6.06 -17.59 -12.36
N ARG A 101 -6.33 -18.64 -13.15
CA ARG A 101 -6.91 -19.92 -12.67
C ARG A 101 -6.12 -20.63 -11.57
N ALA A 102 -4.87 -20.23 -11.34
CA ALA A 102 -4.08 -20.73 -10.23
C ALA A 102 -4.58 -20.25 -8.86
N LEU A 103 -5.24 -19.09 -8.82
CA LEU A 103 -5.68 -18.40 -7.60
C LEU A 103 -7.19 -18.22 -7.51
N THR A 104 -7.87 -18.16 -8.64
CA THR A 104 -9.33 -17.99 -8.71
C THR A 104 -10.00 -19.11 -9.50
N ILE A 105 -11.30 -19.30 -9.26
CA ILE A 105 -12.16 -20.12 -10.10
C ILE A 105 -12.72 -19.35 -11.32
N TYR A 106 -12.50 -18.03 -11.39
CA TYR A 106 -13.02 -17.15 -12.44
C TYR A 106 -11.88 -16.50 -13.25
N GLU A 107 -11.26 -17.27 -14.16
CA GLU A 107 -10.15 -16.78 -14.99
C GLU A 107 -10.61 -15.83 -16.11
N ASP A 108 -9.93 -14.69 -16.27
CA ASP A 108 -10.22 -13.68 -17.32
C ASP A 108 -9.38 -13.86 -18.61
N GLY A 109 -8.40 -14.77 -18.57
CA GLY A 109 -7.52 -15.10 -19.69
C GLY A 109 -6.47 -14.03 -20.02
N THR A 110 -6.31 -13.02 -19.18
CA THR A 110 -5.39 -11.90 -19.41
C THR A 110 -4.34 -11.85 -18.32
N PHE A 111 -3.07 -11.79 -18.71
CA PHE A 111 -2.00 -11.57 -17.73
C PHE A 111 -1.96 -10.09 -17.32
N ASN A 112 -2.51 -9.78 -16.15
CA ASN A 112 -2.73 -8.41 -15.66
C ASN A 112 -2.38 -8.26 -14.16
N PRO A 113 -1.13 -8.58 -13.77
CA PRO A 113 -0.74 -8.55 -12.36
C PRO A 113 -0.96 -7.19 -11.73
N VAL A 114 -1.52 -7.20 -10.52
CA VAL A 114 -1.79 -5.99 -9.72
C VAL A 114 -0.78 -5.87 -8.59
N ASN A 115 -0.55 -4.66 -8.08
CA ASN A 115 0.28 -4.51 -6.87
C ASN A 115 -0.42 -5.14 -5.66
N VAL A 116 0.30 -5.41 -4.57
CA VAL A 116 -0.32 -5.84 -3.32
C VAL A 116 -0.44 -4.63 -2.39
N PRO A 117 -1.63 -4.11 -2.06
CA PRO A 117 -1.75 -2.93 -1.19
C PRO A 117 -1.43 -3.30 0.26
N SER A 118 -1.03 -2.30 1.07
CA SER A 118 -1.05 -2.44 2.52
C SER A 118 -2.50 -2.39 3.01
N ILE A 119 -2.84 -3.17 4.04
CA ILE A 119 -4.16 -3.10 4.71
C ILE A 119 -4.10 -2.30 6.02
N PHE A 120 -2.96 -1.68 6.33
CA PHE A 120 -2.85 -0.75 7.45
C PHE A 120 -3.85 0.40 7.34
N GLY A 121 -4.58 0.64 8.42
CA GLY A 121 -5.57 1.70 8.49
C GLY A 121 -6.84 1.43 7.67
N ALA A 122 -7.09 0.19 7.21
CA ALA A 122 -8.25 -0.16 6.38
C ALA A 122 -9.58 0.36 6.94
N ARG A 123 -9.77 0.38 8.26
CA ARG A 123 -10.97 0.95 8.92
C ARG A 123 -11.26 2.43 8.61
N HIS A 124 -10.35 3.13 7.96
CA HIS A 124 -10.46 4.53 7.58
C HIS A 124 -10.55 4.76 6.07
N THR A 125 -10.53 3.69 5.27
CA THR A 125 -10.36 3.76 3.82
C THR A 125 -11.56 3.19 3.06
N GLU A 126 -12.77 3.40 3.57
CA GLU A 126 -13.98 3.12 2.78
C GLU A 126 -14.09 4.09 1.59
N PRO A 127 -14.57 3.65 0.41
CA PRO A 127 -15.05 2.30 0.08
C PRO A 127 -13.92 1.29 -0.17
N TYR A 128 -14.23 -0.01 -0.11
CA TYR A 128 -13.24 -1.09 -0.27
C TYR A 128 -13.22 -1.68 -1.68
N SER A 129 -12.12 -2.38 -1.99
CA SER A 129 -11.62 -2.79 -3.30
C SER A 129 -11.05 -1.65 -4.15
N ARG A 130 -10.22 -2.00 -5.15
CA ARG A 130 -9.71 -1.04 -6.15
C ARG A 130 -10.81 -0.35 -6.92
N ALA A 131 -11.92 -1.06 -7.11
CA ALA A 131 -13.09 -0.53 -7.79
C ALA A 131 -13.99 0.25 -6.84
N GLY A 132 -13.71 0.35 -5.53
CA GLY A 132 -14.51 1.10 -4.55
C GLY A 132 -15.99 0.73 -4.55
N ASN A 133 -16.29 -0.57 -4.58
CA ASN A 133 -17.66 -1.09 -4.74
C ASN A 133 -18.24 -1.71 -3.45
N PHE A 134 -17.45 -1.80 -2.38
CA PHE A 134 -17.92 -2.30 -1.09
C PHE A 134 -17.97 -1.19 -0.06
N ALA A 135 -19.09 -1.04 0.64
CA ALA A 135 -19.22 -0.11 1.76
C ALA A 135 -18.78 -0.72 3.10
N SER A 136 -18.62 -2.04 3.15
CA SER A 136 -18.28 -2.78 4.37
C SER A 136 -17.00 -3.56 4.19
N LEU A 137 -16.07 -3.41 5.14
CA LEU A 137 -14.85 -4.21 5.21
C LEU A 137 -15.20 -5.70 5.37
N ARG A 138 -16.26 -6.00 6.11
CA ARG A 138 -16.75 -7.37 6.32
C ARG A 138 -17.24 -8.02 5.02
N GLU A 139 -18.02 -7.28 4.23
CA GLU A 139 -18.48 -7.77 2.92
C GLU A 139 -17.32 -7.96 1.95
N PHE A 140 -16.39 -7.00 1.93
CA PHE A 140 -15.20 -7.09 1.08
C PHE A 140 -14.29 -8.25 1.48
N THR A 141 -14.03 -8.47 2.77
CA THR A 141 -13.23 -9.58 3.27
C THR A 141 -13.81 -10.93 2.86
N ARG A 142 -15.13 -11.09 3.01
CA ARG A 142 -15.82 -12.29 2.54
C ARG A 142 -15.68 -12.43 1.02
N PHE A 143 -15.87 -11.33 0.27
CA PHE A 143 -15.73 -11.30 -1.18
C PHE A 143 -14.37 -11.80 -1.65
N VAL A 144 -13.29 -11.28 -1.04
CA VAL A 144 -11.93 -11.71 -1.33
C VAL A 144 -11.78 -13.22 -1.11
N ILE A 145 -12.25 -13.73 0.02
CA ILE A 145 -12.13 -15.16 0.34
C ILE A 145 -12.89 -16.04 -0.65
N VAL A 146 -14.18 -15.77 -0.88
CA VAL A 146 -15.08 -16.72 -1.54
C VAL A 146 -15.17 -16.48 -3.05
N GLU A 147 -15.26 -15.22 -3.47
CA GLU A 147 -15.49 -14.86 -4.87
C GLU A 147 -14.18 -14.59 -5.62
N GLU A 148 -13.25 -13.84 -5.03
CA GLU A 148 -11.97 -13.52 -5.68
C GLU A 148 -11.04 -14.73 -5.68
N PHE A 149 -10.83 -15.34 -4.51
CA PHE A 149 -9.95 -16.48 -4.35
C PHE A 149 -10.65 -17.83 -4.33
N GLY A 150 -11.98 -17.94 -4.50
CA GLY A 150 -12.68 -19.24 -4.58
C GLY A 150 -12.60 -20.12 -3.31
N GLY A 151 -12.30 -19.53 -2.16
CA GLY A 151 -12.03 -20.19 -0.90
C GLY A 151 -13.28 -20.71 -0.17
N MET A 152 -13.09 -21.15 1.08
CA MET A 152 -14.17 -21.62 1.94
C MET A 152 -14.98 -20.46 2.49
N GLU A 153 -16.31 -20.61 2.50
CA GLU A 153 -17.19 -19.70 3.23
C GLU A 153 -16.79 -19.64 4.73
N PRO A 154 -16.35 -18.48 5.24
CA PRO A 154 -15.97 -18.36 6.64
C PRO A 154 -17.21 -18.42 7.55
N THR A 155 -17.07 -19.01 8.73
CA THR A 155 -18.12 -18.89 9.76
C THR A 155 -18.23 -17.44 10.23
N ASN A 156 -19.38 -17.04 10.77
CA ASN A 156 -19.56 -15.67 11.29
C ASN A 156 -18.46 -15.28 12.29
N LEU A 157 -18.12 -16.16 13.22
CA LEU A 157 -17.04 -15.92 14.18
C LEU A 157 -15.69 -15.70 13.48
N THR A 158 -15.37 -16.49 12.46
CA THR A 158 -14.10 -16.37 11.72
C THR A 158 -14.04 -15.06 10.95
N LEU A 159 -15.13 -14.70 10.27
CA LEU A 159 -15.22 -13.46 9.50
C LEU A 159 -15.18 -12.22 10.43
N ASP A 160 -15.90 -12.26 11.55
CA ASP A 160 -15.86 -11.18 12.54
C ASP A 160 -14.47 -11.06 13.17
N ALA A 161 -13.77 -12.18 13.37
CA ALA A 161 -12.39 -12.20 13.85
C ALA A 161 -11.42 -11.56 12.85
N LEU A 162 -11.49 -11.94 11.57
CA LEU A 162 -10.69 -11.35 10.50
C LEU A 162 -10.88 -9.83 10.42
N VAL A 163 -12.13 -9.37 10.40
CA VAL A 163 -12.44 -7.93 10.36
C VAL A 163 -11.90 -7.23 11.61
N ALA A 164 -12.03 -7.83 12.79
CA ALA A 164 -11.45 -7.25 14.00
C ALA A 164 -9.93 -7.13 13.91
N TYR A 165 -9.25 -8.11 13.32
CA TYR A 165 -7.82 -8.03 13.04
C TYR A 165 -7.49 -6.90 12.07
N GLU A 166 -8.12 -6.84 10.91
CA GLU A 166 -7.91 -5.80 9.90
C GLU A 166 -8.18 -4.39 10.46
N GLU A 167 -9.26 -4.20 11.23
CA GLU A 167 -9.57 -2.94 11.89
C GLU A 167 -8.55 -2.56 12.97
N SER A 168 -7.85 -3.53 13.56
CA SER A 168 -6.84 -3.27 14.59
C SER A 168 -5.53 -2.71 13.99
N LEU A 169 -5.31 -2.92 12.70
CA LEU A 169 -4.11 -2.49 12.00
C LEU A 169 -4.14 -0.97 11.80
N ASN A 170 -3.26 -0.27 12.52
CA ASN A 170 -3.12 1.18 12.39
C ASN A 170 -2.17 1.52 11.25
N PHE A 171 -2.34 2.70 10.65
CA PHE A 171 -1.26 3.32 9.89
C PHE A 171 0.02 3.38 10.71
N LEU A 172 1.17 3.30 10.04
CA LEU A 172 2.45 3.47 10.71
C LEU A 172 2.54 4.86 11.35
N THR A 173 3.26 4.91 12.45
CA THR A 173 3.48 6.16 13.17
C THR A 173 4.39 7.05 12.33
N ASN A 174 3.87 8.22 11.95
CA ASN A 174 4.62 9.21 11.20
C ASN A 174 4.74 10.49 12.02
N ASN A 175 5.91 10.71 12.61
CA ASN A 175 6.19 11.88 13.44
C ASN A 175 6.35 13.17 12.61
N MET A 176 6.19 13.15 11.29
CA MET A 176 6.25 14.34 10.46
C MET A 176 4.88 14.94 10.16
N ILE A 177 3.80 14.20 10.43
CA ILE A 177 2.42 14.59 10.10
C ILE A 177 1.58 14.63 11.38
N MET A 178 0.80 15.69 11.55
CA MET A 178 -0.16 15.85 12.64
C MET A 178 -1.43 15.03 12.38
N GLY A 179 -2.28 14.84 13.40
CA GLY A 179 -3.52 14.04 13.25
C GLY A 179 -4.51 14.55 12.20
N ASN A 180 -4.41 15.82 11.80
CA ASN A 180 -5.22 16.46 10.75
C ASN A 180 -4.61 16.34 9.33
N GLY A 181 -3.47 15.66 9.18
CA GLY A 181 -2.76 15.48 7.91
C GLY A 181 -1.77 16.59 7.54
N SER A 182 -1.68 17.69 8.29
CA SER A 182 -0.68 18.74 8.01
C SER A 182 0.70 18.36 8.54
N LEU A 183 1.75 18.93 7.95
CA LEU A 183 3.10 18.77 8.48
C LEU A 183 3.25 19.34 9.90
N GLN A 184 4.14 18.74 10.70
CA GLN A 184 4.56 19.31 11.97
C GLN A 184 5.34 20.64 11.76
N GLU A 185 5.31 21.53 12.75
CA GLU A 185 6.00 22.83 12.68
C GLU A 185 7.52 22.69 12.44
N ASN A 186 8.13 21.64 13.00
CA ASN A 186 9.54 21.33 12.86
C ASN A 186 9.88 20.57 11.55
N ALA A 187 8.91 20.37 10.65
CA ALA A 187 9.16 19.71 9.37
C ALA A 187 10.24 20.43 8.55
N SER A 188 11.00 19.65 7.79
CA SER A 188 12.11 20.15 6.97
C SER A 188 11.62 21.16 5.93
N ILE A 189 12.53 22.04 5.49
CA ILE A 189 12.24 23.01 4.42
C ILE A 189 11.78 22.29 3.14
N ALA A 190 12.37 21.12 2.84
CA ALA A 190 11.98 20.31 1.68
C ALA A 190 10.55 19.79 1.81
N ALA A 191 10.16 19.25 2.97
CA ALA A 191 8.80 18.78 3.20
C ALA A 191 7.77 19.92 3.08
N LYS A 192 8.07 21.09 3.66
CA LYS A 192 7.22 22.28 3.55
C LYS A 192 7.04 22.76 2.10
N ARG A 193 8.10 22.71 1.27
CA ARG A 193 7.98 22.98 -0.17
C ARG A 193 7.07 21.94 -0.85
N GLY A 194 7.24 20.67 -0.53
CA GLY A 194 6.39 19.58 -1.03
C GLY A 194 4.91 19.79 -0.69
N GLU A 195 4.58 20.19 0.53
CA GLU A 195 3.19 20.49 0.96
C GLU A 195 2.57 21.66 0.17
N LEU A 196 3.35 22.71 -0.12
CA LEU A 196 2.91 23.80 -0.98
C LEU A 196 2.63 23.34 -2.41
N ILE A 197 3.47 22.45 -2.96
CA ILE A 197 3.26 21.87 -4.30
C ILE A 197 2.04 20.94 -4.30
N PHE A 198 1.88 20.13 -3.27
CA PHE A 198 0.79 19.16 -3.13
C PHE A 198 -0.60 19.82 -3.13
N THR A 199 -0.69 21.03 -2.58
CA THR A 199 -1.92 21.83 -2.52
C THR A 199 -2.05 22.83 -3.67
N ARG A 200 -1.03 22.94 -4.53
CA ARG A 200 -1.01 23.89 -5.64
C ARG A 200 -2.02 23.46 -6.73
N PRO A 201 -2.88 24.38 -7.20
CA PRO A 201 -3.79 24.06 -8.30
C PRO A 201 -3.05 23.68 -9.58
N PHE A 202 -3.61 22.74 -10.34
CA PHE A 202 -3.06 22.25 -11.58
C PHE A 202 -3.13 23.33 -12.68
N PRO A 203 -2.11 23.45 -13.54
CA PRO A 203 -2.16 24.37 -14.67
C PRO A 203 -3.35 24.07 -15.58
N GLY A 204 -4.18 25.09 -15.84
CA GLY A 204 -5.37 24.95 -16.70
C GLY A 204 -6.61 24.39 -16.00
N ASN A 205 -6.52 23.95 -14.75
CA ASN A 205 -7.68 23.59 -13.93
C ASN A 205 -7.45 23.98 -12.46
N SER A 206 -8.00 25.12 -12.06
CA SER A 206 -7.84 25.64 -10.69
C SER A 206 -8.61 24.88 -9.62
N GLU A 207 -9.51 23.96 -9.99
CA GLU A 207 -10.29 23.14 -9.06
C GLU A 207 -9.57 21.84 -8.66
N LEU A 208 -8.52 21.47 -9.39
CA LEU A 208 -7.75 20.25 -9.14
C LEU A 208 -6.38 20.57 -8.56
N SER A 209 -5.98 19.77 -7.58
CA SER A 209 -4.65 19.68 -6.99
C SER A 209 -4.44 18.24 -6.53
N CYS A 210 -3.23 17.85 -6.09
CA CYS A 210 -3.03 16.51 -5.51
C CYS A 210 -3.95 16.32 -4.29
N ALA A 211 -4.09 17.36 -3.47
CA ALA A 211 -4.96 17.37 -2.29
C ALA A 211 -6.47 17.28 -2.60
N THR A 212 -6.90 17.48 -3.85
CA THR A 212 -8.32 17.37 -4.21
C THR A 212 -8.82 15.94 -4.13
N CYS A 213 -8.02 14.96 -4.58
CA CYS A 213 -8.33 13.54 -4.44
C CYS A 213 -7.69 12.96 -3.17
N HIS A 214 -6.50 13.43 -2.80
CA HIS A 214 -5.79 12.97 -1.61
C HIS A 214 -5.94 13.95 -0.43
N ASP A 215 -7.14 14.07 0.13
CA ASP A 215 -7.46 15.01 1.22
C ASP A 215 -6.68 14.67 2.51
N PRO A 216 -5.74 15.53 2.96
CA PRO A 216 -4.94 15.28 4.16
C PRO A 216 -5.78 15.02 5.42
N LYS A 217 -6.96 15.66 5.54
CA LYS A 217 -7.84 15.53 6.71
C LYS A 217 -8.55 14.19 6.77
N ARG A 218 -8.63 13.48 5.64
CA ARG A 218 -9.30 12.20 5.50
C ARG A 218 -8.29 11.12 5.14
N TYR A 219 -7.13 11.10 5.83
CA TYR A 219 -6.08 10.11 5.59
C TYR A 219 -5.63 10.05 4.12
N PHE A 220 -5.63 11.19 3.42
CA PHE A 220 -5.22 11.30 2.02
C PHE A 220 -6.09 10.50 1.03
N ILE A 221 -7.39 10.42 1.31
CA ILE A 221 -8.40 9.87 0.39
C ILE A 221 -9.62 10.78 0.29
N ASP A 222 -10.32 10.72 -0.83
CA ASP A 222 -11.61 11.38 -1.02
C ASP A 222 -12.79 10.40 -0.99
N GLY A 223 -12.51 9.09 -1.07
CA GLY A 223 -13.50 8.01 -1.13
C GLY A 223 -14.26 7.98 -2.45
N LYS A 224 -13.62 8.41 -3.55
CA LYS A 224 -14.20 8.46 -4.89
C LYS A 224 -13.29 7.77 -5.90
N LYS A 225 -13.91 7.43 -7.03
CA LYS A 225 -13.24 6.80 -8.17
C LYS A 225 -12.86 7.84 -9.21
N HIS A 226 -11.65 7.75 -9.73
CA HIS A 226 -11.16 8.63 -10.79
C HIS A 226 -10.39 7.82 -11.83
N ASP A 227 -10.54 8.21 -13.10
CA ASP A 227 -9.59 7.80 -14.12
C ASP A 227 -8.49 8.86 -14.23
N VAL A 228 -7.29 8.47 -13.81
CA VAL A 228 -6.09 9.32 -13.78
C VAL A 228 -5.22 9.13 -15.03
N GLY A 229 -5.85 8.85 -16.17
CA GLY A 229 -5.18 8.59 -17.44
C GLY A 229 -4.77 7.12 -17.63
N THR A 230 -5.36 6.22 -16.84
CA THR A 230 -5.07 4.78 -16.91
C THR A 230 -6.12 3.99 -17.70
N GLY A 231 -7.24 4.64 -18.07
CA GLY A 231 -8.36 4.00 -18.77
C GLY A 231 -9.31 3.25 -17.83
N LEU A 232 -9.07 3.32 -16.52
CA LEU A 232 -9.88 2.70 -15.46
C LEU A 232 -10.17 3.73 -14.38
N ALA A 233 -11.44 3.83 -14.00
CA ALA A 233 -11.84 4.63 -12.84
C ALA A 233 -11.70 3.80 -11.57
N LEU A 234 -10.70 4.13 -10.75
CA LEU A 234 -10.34 3.38 -9.54
C LEU A 234 -10.47 4.28 -8.31
N ASP A 235 -10.76 3.65 -7.17
CA ASP A 235 -10.81 4.34 -5.88
C ASP A 235 -9.45 4.95 -5.54
N THR A 236 -9.47 6.18 -5.00
CA THR A 236 -8.25 6.90 -4.61
C THR A 236 -7.58 6.21 -3.42
N PRO A 237 -6.38 5.60 -3.57
CA PRO A 237 -5.72 4.97 -2.45
C PRO A 237 -5.20 6.02 -1.46
N THR A 238 -5.09 5.64 -0.18
CA THR A 238 -4.43 6.48 0.83
C THR A 238 -2.95 6.67 0.51
N LEU A 239 -2.42 7.87 0.77
CA LEU A 239 -0.99 8.16 0.74
C LEU A 239 -0.29 7.94 2.08
N ARG A 240 -1.02 7.44 3.09
CA ARG A 240 -0.40 6.99 4.34
C ARG A 240 0.49 5.79 4.03
N ASP A 241 1.66 5.76 4.66
CA ASP A 241 2.64 4.67 4.54
C ASP A 241 3.19 4.44 3.11
N LEU A 242 3.07 5.44 2.24
CA LEU A 242 3.50 5.38 0.83
C LEU A 242 4.99 4.99 0.65
N SER A 243 5.84 5.27 1.63
CA SER A 243 7.27 4.94 1.57
C SER A 243 7.56 3.44 1.56
N ILE A 244 6.62 2.60 1.98
CA ILE A 244 6.79 1.14 2.04
C ILE A 244 5.92 0.39 1.03
N SER A 245 5.02 1.07 0.32
CA SER A 245 3.98 0.46 -0.52
C SER A 245 4.31 0.31 -1.99
N ALA A 246 5.59 0.43 -2.36
CA ALA A 246 6.01 0.04 -3.69
C ALA A 246 5.67 -1.45 -3.95
N PRO A 247 5.42 -1.85 -5.20
CA PRO A 247 5.34 -0.99 -6.37
C PRO A 247 4.02 -0.18 -6.43
N TYR A 248 4.08 0.97 -7.11
CA TYR A 248 3.03 1.98 -7.14
C TYR A 248 2.10 1.88 -8.34
N MET A 249 0.93 2.50 -8.22
CA MET A 249 -0.24 2.38 -9.10
C MET A 249 -0.92 1.02 -8.99
N HIS A 250 -2.10 0.89 -9.58
CA HIS A 250 -2.96 -0.29 -9.40
C HIS A 250 -2.35 -1.59 -9.97
N ASP A 251 -1.57 -1.47 -11.04
CA ASP A 251 -0.86 -2.55 -11.70
C ASP A 251 0.61 -2.66 -11.25
N GLY A 252 1.01 -1.83 -10.28
CA GLY A 252 2.38 -1.77 -9.80
C GLY A 252 3.38 -1.31 -10.86
N ARG A 253 3.02 -0.61 -11.94
CA ARG A 253 4.00 -0.31 -13.01
C ARG A 253 5.23 0.50 -12.59
N PHE A 254 5.15 1.28 -11.51
CA PHE A 254 6.25 2.14 -11.05
C PHE A 254 6.93 1.61 -9.78
N ASP A 255 8.25 1.70 -9.70
CA ASP A 255 9.04 1.25 -8.55
C ASP A 255 9.31 2.38 -7.55
N THR A 256 9.21 3.63 -8.02
CA THR A 256 9.53 4.82 -7.22
C THR A 256 8.41 5.86 -7.24
N ILE A 257 8.28 6.60 -6.14
CA ILE A 257 7.36 7.75 -6.07
C ILE A 257 7.72 8.78 -7.16
N LYS A 258 9.01 8.94 -7.48
CA LYS A 258 9.46 9.85 -8.53
C LYS A 258 8.89 9.50 -9.91
N GLU A 259 8.77 8.22 -10.25
CA GLU A 259 8.14 7.78 -11.50
C GLU A 259 6.64 8.09 -11.52
N VAL A 260 5.96 7.91 -10.38
CA VAL A 260 4.54 8.31 -10.22
C VAL A 260 4.41 9.82 -10.46
N LEU A 261 5.24 10.63 -9.80
CA LEU A 261 5.20 12.08 -9.94
C LEU A 261 5.55 12.53 -11.36
N ASN A 262 6.51 11.89 -12.04
CA ASN A 262 6.82 12.14 -13.44
C ASN A 262 5.61 11.85 -14.33
N TYR A 263 4.95 10.72 -14.15
CA TYR A 263 3.73 10.38 -14.89
C TYR A 263 2.66 11.46 -14.71
N PHE A 264 2.35 11.88 -13.48
CA PHE A 264 1.37 12.95 -13.25
C PHE A 264 1.82 14.31 -13.79
N ASN A 265 3.12 14.62 -13.70
CA ASN A 265 3.69 15.85 -14.26
C ASN A 265 3.48 15.91 -15.77
N GLU A 266 3.66 14.79 -16.48
CA GLU A 266 3.42 14.69 -17.92
C GLU A 266 1.92 14.71 -18.25
N GLN A 267 1.11 13.87 -17.59
CA GLN A 267 -0.33 13.74 -17.88
C GLN A 267 -1.10 15.05 -17.67
N TYR A 268 -0.75 15.82 -16.64
CA TYR A 268 -1.45 17.06 -16.27
C TYR A 268 -0.62 18.32 -16.55
N ASN A 269 0.54 18.19 -17.20
CA ASN A 269 1.46 19.30 -17.50
C ASN A 269 1.72 20.20 -16.27
N LEU A 270 2.08 19.59 -15.14
CA LEU A 270 2.16 20.26 -13.83
C LEU A 270 3.33 21.25 -13.71
N ARG A 271 4.26 21.23 -14.67
CA ARG A 271 5.46 22.08 -14.72
C ARG A 271 6.35 21.92 -13.47
N LEU A 272 6.45 20.70 -12.96
CA LEU A 272 7.38 20.33 -11.89
C LEU A 272 8.78 20.13 -12.48
N ASP A 273 9.80 20.63 -11.78
CA ASP A 273 11.20 20.40 -12.12
C ASP A 273 11.85 19.30 -11.25
N ASN A 274 13.15 19.03 -11.44
CA ASN A 274 13.85 18.00 -10.69
C ASN A 274 14.02 18.29 -9.18
N GLN A 275 13.85 19.54 -8.75
CA GLN A 275 13.88 19.91 -7.34
C GLN A 275 12.50 19.72 -6.68
N ASP A 276 11.43 19.87 -7.46
CA ASP A 276 10.06 19.59 -7.05
C ASP A 276 9.76 18.09 -6.90
N LEU A 277 10.38 17.25 -7.74
CA LEU A 277 10.23 15.78 -7.82
C LEU A 277 11.13 15.01 -6.85
#